data_AF-A0A6A3G9Z1-F1
#
_entry.id   AF-A0A6A3G9Z1-F1
#
_cell.length_a   1.000
_cell.length_b   1.000
_cell.length_c   1.000
_cell.angle_alpha   90.00
_cell.angle_beta   90.00
_cell.angle_gamma   90.00
#
_symmetry.space_group_name_H-M   'P 1'
#
loop_
_entity.id
_entity.type
_entity.pdbx_description
1 polymer ?
#
loop_
_entity_poly.entity_id
_entity_poly.type
_entity_poly.pdbx_seq_one_letter_code
_entity_poly.pdbx_strand_id
1 'polypeptide(L)'
;NQGFATQEDFASWRDKNGYKSLRDFMDNAKYTVTSGADFSCGYTDPKGTPQPIPAGNAMRSTGYTHDGPCEVWLDDTKVLEGDNCHDKFPGKDYTVDYSSCKGSCTLRWYWLGIRFLKNEYSWQVYKECIPLSGSGETTTESQKNLRD
;
A
#
# COMPACT_ATOMS: atom_id res chain seq x y z
N ASN A 1 11.37 6.95 18.47
CA ASN A 1 12.04 6.60 17.19
C ASN A 1 12.37 5.11 17.03
N GLN A 2 12.04 4.20 17.98
CA GLN A 2 12.27 2.74 17.86
C GLN A 2 13.71 2.32 17.45
N GLY A 3 14.72 3.14 17.75
CA GLY A 3 16.11 2.89 17.35
C GLY A 3 16.51 3.40 15.96
N PHE A 4 15.58 4.04 15.23
CA PHE A 4 15.87 4.65 13.93
C PHE A 4 16.39 6.08 14.08
N ALA A 5 17.42 6.43 13.30
CA ALA A 5 17.87 7.81 13.11
C ALA A 5 16.91 8.53 12.15
N THR A 6 15.74 8.89 12.67
CA THR A 6 14.69 9.57 11.91
C THR A 6 15.18 10.93 11.42
N GLN A 7 14.89 11.23 10.15
CA GLN A 7 15.32 12.46 9.49
C GLN A 7 14.33 12.85 8.38
N GLU A 8 14.43 14.08 7.87
CA GLU A 8 13.60 14.59 6.77
C GLU A 8 13.79 13.78 5.49
N ASP A 9 15.05 13.58 5.09
CA ASP A 9 15.40 12.87 3.87
C ASP A 9 15.41 11.36 4.11
N PHE A 10 14.22 10.76 4.10
CA PHE A 10 14.08 9.30 4.20
C PHE A 10 14.70 8.58 3.01
N ALA A 11 14.65 9.15 1.80
CA ALA A 11 15.19 8.48 0.61
C ALA A 11 16.71 8.23 0.74
N SER A 12 17.47 9.25 1.11
CA SER A 12 18.91 9.10 1.39
C SER A 12 19.17 8.16 2.55
N TRP A 13 18.35 8.22 3.61
CA TRP A 13 18.48 7.28 4.72
C TRP A 13 18.26 5.84 4.28
N ARG A 14 17.19 5.58 3.52
CA ARG A 14 16.79 4.27 3.01
C ARG A 14 17.93 3.65 2.19
N ASP A 15 18.48 4.41 1.25
CA ASP A 15 19.57 3.97 0.38
C ASP A 15 20.84 3.64 1.18
N LYS A 16 21.23 4.51 2.13
CA LYS A 16 22.40 4.28 3.01
C LYS A 16 22.25 3.03 3.89
N ASN A 17 21.02 2.64 4.20
CA ASN A 17 20.72 1.45 5.00
C ASN A 17 20.38 0.21 4.16
N GLY A 18 20.55 0.28 2.83
CA GLY A 18 20.48 -0.87 1.93
C GLY A 18 19.08 -1.33 1.55
N TYR A 19 18.05 -0.54 1.85
CA TYR A 19 16.67 -0.83 1.43
C TYR A 19 16.42 -0.33 0.02
N LYS A 20 15.80 -1.13 -0.84
CA LYS A 20 15.60 -0.83 -2.27
C LYS A 20 14.34 -0.03 -2.59
N SER A 21 13.37 -0.03 -1.69
CA SER A 21 12.08 0.63 -1.85
C SER A 21 11.45 0.92 -0.50
N LEU A 22 10.37 1.71 -0.48
CA LEU A 22 9.61 1.91 0.76
C LEU A 22 9.04 0.58 1.26
N ARG A 23 8.47 -0.23 0.35
CA ARG A 23 8.01 -1.59 0.65
C ARG A 23 9.12 -2.43 1.30
N ASP A 24 10.33 -2.42 0.73
CA ASP A 24 11.45 -3.20 1.25
C ASP A 24 11.81 -2.79 2.68
N PHE A 25 11.86 -1.48 2.96
CA PHE A 25 12.01 -0.98 4.33
C PHE A 25 10.88 -1.45 5.25
N MET A 26 9.62 -1.25 4.85
CA MET A 26 8.46 -1.57 5.70
C MET A 26 8.22 -3.06 5.88
N ASP A 27 8.74 -3.92 5.00
CA ASP A 27 8.57 -5.37 5.10
C ASP A 27 9.76 -6.05 5.82
N ASN A 28 10.94 -5.42 5.83
CA ASN A 28 12.17 -6.06 6.35
C ASN A 28 12.84 -5.33 7.53
N ALA A 29 12.48 -4.08 7.83
CA ALA A 29 13.02 -3.39 8.99
C ALA A 29 12.44 -3.94 10.32
N LYS A 30 13.22 -3.82 11.40
CA LYS A 30 12.82 -4.28 12.73
C LYS A 30 12.21 -3.13 13.53
N TYR A 31 10.89 -3.09 13.58
CA TYR A 31 10.12 -2.17 14.42
C TYR A 31 8.88 -2.87 14.97
N THR A 32 8.34 -2.37 16.07
CA THR A 32 7.06 -2.77 16.62
C THR A 32 5.93 -1.99 15.96
N VAL A 33 4.83 -2.67 15.72
CA VAL A 33 3.58 -2.07 15.23
C VAL A 33 2.62 -1.82 16.40
N THR A 34 1.63 -0.96 16.15
CA THR A 34 0.56 -0.69 17.12
C THR A 34 -0.15 -1.99 17.49
N SER A 35 -0.55 -2.14 18.76
CA SER A 35 -1.29 -3.32 19.22
C SER A 35 -2.51 -3.60 18.33
N GLY A 36 -2.69 -4.87 17.97
CA GLY A 36 -3.75 -5.34 17.10
C GLY A 36 -3.51 -5.14 15.59
N ALA A 37 -2.46 -4.44 15.18
CA ALA A 37 -2.06 -4.38 13.78
C ALA A 37 -1.21 -5.60 13.40
N ASP A 38 -1.44 -6.13 12.20
CA ASP A 38 -0.53 -7.05 11.53
C ASP A 38 0.72 -6.31 11.02
N PHE A 39 1.87 -6.96 11.07
CA PHE A 39 3.12 -6.35 10.62
C PHE A 39 3.16 -6.10 9.10
N SER A 40 2.58 -7.00 8.32
CA SER A 40 2.59 -6.91 6.86
C SER A 40 1.48 -5.99 6.35
N CYS A 41 0.32 -6.03 6.98
CA CYS A 41 -0.91 -5.45 6.45
C CYS A 41 -1.60 -4.43 7.35
N GLY A 42 -0.99 -4.00 8.47
CA GLY A 42 -1.61 -3.01 9.33
C GLY A 42 -2.93 -3.52 9.91
N TYR A 43 -4.02 -2.76 9.75
CA TYR A 43 -5.33 -3.16 10.30
C TYR A 43 -6.22 -3.89 9.30
N THR A 44 -5.77 -4.12 8.07
CA THR A 44 -6.51 -4.89 7.08
C THR A 44 -6.24 -6.38 7.22
N ASP A 45 -7.27 -7.19 6.94
CA ASP A 45 -7.15 -8.64 6.87
C ASP A 45 -6.77 -9.06 5.43
N PRO A 46 -5.54 -9.55 5.19
CA PRO A 46 -5.14 -10.02 3.86
C PRO A 46 -5.92 -11.26 3.40
N LYS A 47 -6.62 -11.95 4.31
CA LYS A 47 -7.50 -13.09 4.03
C LYS A 47 -8.98 -12.71 3.98
N GLY A 48 -9.28 -11.41 4.04
CA GLY A 48 -10.63 -10.90 3.88
C GLY A 48 -11.22 -11.23 2.50
N THR A 49 -12.53 -11.01 2.34
CA THR A 49 -13.21 -11.24 1.07
C THR A 49 -12.62 -10.35 -0.05
N PRO A 50 -12.11 -10.94 -1.15
CA PRO A 50 -11.55 -10.17 -2.26
C PRO A 50 -12.56 -9.17 -2.82
N GLN A 51 -12.10 -7.94 -3.06
CA GLN A 51 -12.91 -6.88 -3.66
C GLN A 51 -12.69 -6.81 -5.17
N PRO A 52 -13.72 -6.51 -5.98
CA PRO A 52 -13.52 -6.34 -7.42
C PRO A 52 -12.60 -5.15 -7.71
N ILE A 53 -11.85 -5.21 -8.81
CA ILE A 53 -11.10 -4.05 -9.31
C ILE A 53 -12.10 -2.89 -9.57
N PRO A 54 -11.87 -1.70 -8.99
CA PRO A 54 -12.78 -0.56 -9.12
C PRO A 54 -12.79 -0.02 -10.55
N ALA A 55 -13.96 0.47 -10.97
CA ALA A 55 -14.12 1.11 -12.28
C ALA A 55 -13.23 2.36 -12.40
N GLY A 56 -12.77 2.64 -13.63
CA GLY A 56 -11.98 3.84 -13.91
C GLY A 56 -10.61 3.87 -13.23
N ASN A 57 -10.07 2.69 -12.86
CA ASN A 57 -8.78 2.58 -12.18
C ASN A 57 -8.71 3.35 -10.85
N ALA A 58 -9.86 3.55 -10.20
CA ALA A 58 -9.97 4.43 -9.03
C ALA A 58 -9.34 3.82 -7.78
N MET A 59 -8.61 4.63 -7.01
CA MET A 59 -8.20 4.31 -5.66
C MET A 59 -8.48 5.52 -4.77
N ARG A 60 -8.90 5.27 -3.53
CA ARG A 60 -9.15 6.31 -2.53
C ARG A 60 -8.44 6.00 -1.22
N SER A 61 -7.90 7.02 -0.56
CA SER A 61 -7.45 6.94 0.84
C SER A 61 -8.01 8.09 1.68
N THR A 62 -7.55 8.18 2.92
CA THR A 62 -7.77 9.34 3.79
C THR A 62 -6.98 10.58 3.36
N GLY A 63 -6.03 10.43 2.42
CA GLY A 63 -5.09 11.46 1.97
C GLY A 63 -3.75 11.39 2.72
N TYR A 64 -2.69 11.87 2.08
CA TYR A 64 -1.36 12.00 2.68
C TYR A 64 -1.29 13.30 3.47
N THR A 65 -1.42 13.26 4.80
CA THR A 65 -1.50 14.48 5.63
C THR A 65 -0.15 15.02 6.11
N HIS A 66 0.93 14.31 5.79
CA HIS A 66 2.30 14.60 6.18
C HIS A 66 3.22 14.29 5.01
N ASP A 67 4.31 15.05 4.91
CA ASP A 67 5.34 14.79 3.91
C ASP A 67 5.88 13.37 4.03
N GLY A 68 6.34 12.83 2.91
CA GLY A 68 7.06 11.57 2.89
C GLY A 68 6.58 10.61 1.81
N PRO A 69 7.30 9.49 1.65
CA PRO A 69 7.15 8.63 0.50
C PRO A 69 5.91 7.75 0.62
N CYS A 70 5.38 7.38 -0.54
CA CYS A 70 4.36 6.34 -0.64
C CYS A 70 4.62 5.43 -1.84
N GLU A 71 4.11 4.21 -1.73
CA GLU A 71 4.11 3.24 -2.83
C GLU A 71 2.79 2.47 -2.84
N VAL A 72 2.32 2.13 -4.03
CA VAL A 72 1.25 1.14 -4.22
C VAL A 72 1.78 0.01 -5.08
N TRP A 73 1.48 -1.21 -4.65
CA TRP A 73 1.89 -2.44 -5.32
C TRP A 73 0.69 -3.31 -5.59
N LEU A 74 0.70 -3.99 -6.73
CA LEU A 74 -0.16 -5.14 -7.02
C LEU A 74 0.75 -6.36 -7.07
N ASP A 75 0.62 -7.23 -6.06
CA ASP A 75 1.57 -8.30 -5.78
C ASP A 75 3.01 -7.77 -5.78
N ASP A 76 3.82 -8.13 -6.78
CA ASP A 76 5.22 -7.73 -6.89
C ASP A 76 5.46 -6.59 -7.89
N THR A 77 4.40 -6.02 -8.45
CA THR A 77 4.48 -4.88 -9.38
C THR A 77 4.17 -3.58 -8.67
N LYS A 78 5.12 -2.65 -8.64
CA LYS A 78 4.88 -1.27 -8.18
C LYS A 78 4.10 -0.50 -9.25
N VAL A 79 2.96 0.06 -8.87
CA VAL A 79 2.01 0.72 -9.78
C VAL A 79 1.80 2.20 -9.49
N LEU A 80 2.25 2.68 -8.33
CA LEU A 80 2.30 4.09 -7.97
C LEU A 80 3.46 4.33 -6.99
N GLU A 81 4.13 5.46 -7.12
CA GLU A 81 5.15 5.91 -6.17
C GLU A 81 5.27 7.44 -6.10
N GLY A 82 5.84 7.93 -5.00
CA GLY A 82 6.32 9.31 -4.88
C GLY A 82 7.21 9.48 -3.66
N ASP A 83 8.23 10.33 -3.76
CA ASP A 83 9.13 10.65 -2.65
C ASP A 83 8.48 11.59 -1.61
N ASN A 84 7.60 12.49 -2.08
CA ASN A 84 6.65 13.23 -1.24
C ASN A 84 5.23 13.09 -1.79
N CYS A 85 4.43 12.21 -1.19
CA CYS A 85 3.07 11.97 -1.64
C CYS A 85 2.06 13.00 -1.12
N HIS A 86 2.39 13.76 -0.08
CA HIS A 86 1.59 14.93 0.33
C HIS A 86 1.51 15.95 -0.80
N ASP A 87 2.66 16.27 -1.41
CA ASP A 87 2.74 17.22 -2.52
C ASP A 87 2.24 16.60 -3.84
N LYS A 88 2.67 15.37 -4.15
CA LYS A 88 2.37 14.73 -5.45
C LYS A 88 0.90 14.33 -5.59
N PHE A 89 0.25 13.95 -4.49
CA PHE A 89 -1.13 13.50 -4.46
C PHE A 89 -1.91 14.25 -3.37
N PRO A 90 -2.21 15.55 -3.57
CA PRO A 90 -2.80 16.41 -2.54
C PRO A 90 -4.28 16.08 -2.23
N GLY A 91 -4.89 15.22 -3.04
CA GLY A 91 -6.26 14.77 -2.87
C GLY A 91 -6.38 13.43 -2.15
N LYS A 92 -7.60 12.91 -2.13
CA LYS A 92 -7.92 11.59 -1.58
C LYS A 92 -8.15 10.54 -2.65
N ASP A 93 -8.39 10.98 -3.88
CA ASP A 93 -8.73 10.16 -5.03
C ASP A 93 -7.58 10.21 -6.03
N TYR A 94 -7.15 9.05 -6.52
CA TYR A 94 -6.08 8.90 -7.49
C TYR A 94 -6.28 7.65 -8.34
N THR A 95 -5.58 7.57 -9.47
CA THR A 95 -5.69 6.46 -10.41
C THR A 95 -4.51 5.51 -10.27
N VAL A 96 -4.78 4.21 -10.27
CA VAL A 96 -3.78 3.14 -10.22
C VAL A 96 -3.94 2.24 -11.44
N ASP A 97 -2.83 1.90 -12.12
CA ASP A 97 -2.89 0.91 -13.19
C ASP A 97 -3.06 -0.51 -12.62
N TYR A 98 -4.24 -1.10 -12.79
CA TYR A 98 -4.55 -2.46 -12.35
C TYR A 98 -4.17 -3.55 -13.36
N SER A 99 -3.55 -3.19 -14.48
CA SER A 99 -3.27 -4.11 -15.59
C SER A 99 -2.45 -5.35 -15.20
N SER A 100 -1.60 -5.27 -14.17
CA SER A 100 -0.80 -6.39 -13.67
C SER A 100 -1.59 -7.40 -12.83
N CYS A 101 -2.78 -7.04 -12.33
CA CYS A 101 -3.64 -7.95 -11.57
C CYS A 101 -4.37 -8.91 -12.51
N LYS A 102 -4.00 -10.20 -12.50
CA LYS A 102 -4.61 -11.24 -13.34
C LYS A 102 -5.34 -12.26 -12.48
N GLY A 103 -6.67 -12.30 -12.55
CA GLY A 103 -7.49 -13.22 -11.77
C GLY A 103 -7.64 -12.77 -10.31
N SER A 104 -6.61 -12.96 -9.49
CA SER A 104 -6.55 -12.41 -8.14
C SER A 104 -5.18 -11.78 -7.88
N CYS A 105 -5.15 -10.74 -7.07
CA CYS A 105 -3.92 -10.10 -6.61
C CYS A 105 -4.16 -9.47 -5.25
N THR A 106 -3.10 -9.02 -4.59
CA THR A 106 -3.19 -8.19 -3.38
C THR A 106 -2.66 -6.80 -3.68
N LEU A 107 -3.50 -5.78 -3.53
CA LEU A 107 -3.04 -4.41 -3.48
C LEU A 107 -2.38 -4.15 -2.13
N ARG A 108 -1.19 -3.58 -2.14
CA ARG A 108 -0.50 -3.11 -0.94
C ARG A 108 -0.25 -1.63 -1.06
N TRP A 109 -0.74 -0.88 -0.08
CA TRP A 109 -0.52 0.55 0.03
C TRP A 109 0.42 0.81 1.19
N TYR A 110 1.50 1.55 0.92
CA TYR A 110 2.52 1.91 1.88
C TYR A 110 2.65 3.43 1.91
N TRP A 111 2.72 4.00 3.11
CA TRP A 111 3.02 5.42 3.31
C TRP A 111 3.85 5.62 4.58
N LEU A 112 4.93 6.38 4.45
CA LEU A 112 5.72 6.84 5.58
C LEU A 112 5.49 8.34 5.78
N GLY A 113 4.75 8.70 6.83
CA GLY A 113 4.59 10.09 7.23
C GLY A 113 5.82 10.58 8.01
N ILE A 114 6.41 11.68 7.56
CA ILE A 114 7.55 12.34 8.18
C ILE A 114 7.03 13.55 8.95
N ARG A 115 7.28 13.55 10.26
CA ARG A 115 6.83 14.58 11.19
C ARG A 115 8.03 15.24 11.84
N PHE A 116 8.03 16.56 11.92
CA PHE A 116 8.93 17.28 12.83
C PHE A 116 8.15 17.71 14.07
N LEU A 117 8.46 17.11 15.21
CA LEU A 117 7.75 17.35 16.48
C LEU A 117 8.76 17.44 17.62
N LYS A 118 8.60 18.42 18.51
CA LYS A 118 9.47 18.61 19.68
C LYS A 118 10.96 18.69 19.33
N ASN A 119 11.30 19.39 18.25
CA ASN A 119 12.65 19.55 17.70
C ASN A 119 13.32 18.24 17.21
N GLU A 120 12.54 17.20 16.93
CA GLU A 120 13.03 15.93 16.40
C GLU A 120 12.15 15.42 15.27
N TYR A 121 12.75 14.72 14.31
CA TYR A 121 11.98 14.01 13.29
C TYR A 121 11.39 12.72 13.86
N SER A 122 10.20 12.37 13.41
CA SER A 122 9.49 11.13 13.73
C SER A 122 8.88 10.57 12.46
N TRP A 123 9.04 9.27 12.25
CA TRP A 123 8.41 8.57 11.13
C TRP A 123 7.18 7.80 11.60
N GLN A 124 6.12 7.84 10.79
CA GLN A 124 4.86 7.16 11.01
C GLN A 124 4.65 6.18 9.86
N VAL A 125 4.59 4.89 10.17
CA VAL A 125 4.40 3.82 9.18
C VAL A 125 2.91 3.54 9.02
N TYR A 126 2.44 3.58 7.77
CA TYR A 126 1.10 3.18 7.38
C TYR A 126 1.20 2.12 6.28
N LYS A 127 0.49 1.01 6.47
CA LYS A 127 0.48 -0.15 5.57
C LYS A 127 -0.94 -0.69 5.50
N GLU A 128 -1.41 -1.04 4.32
CA GLU A 128 -2.68 -1.72 4.12
C GLU A 128 -2.56 -2.75 2.99
N CYS A 129 -3.24 -3.89 3.16
CA CYS A 129 -3.38 -4.94 2.15
C CYS A 129 -4.86 -5.12 1.79
N ILE A 130 -5.16 -5.15 0.49
CA ILE A 130 -6.52 -5.37 -0.01
C ILE A 130 -6.48 -6.55 -0.98
N PRO A 131 -7.07 -7.71 -0.65
CA PRO A 131 -7.24 -8.77 -1.62
C PRO A 131 -8.20 -8.30 -2.71
N LEU A 132 -7.81 -8.46 -3.97
CA LEU A 132 -8.58 -8.08 -5.15
C LEU A 132 -8.92 -9.30 -5.99
N SER A 133 -10.13 -9.30 -6.52
CA SER A 133 -10.54 -10.16 -7.63
C SER A 133 -10.55 -9.31 -8.90
N GLY A 134 -9.70 -9.69 -9.86
CA GLY A 134 -9.74 -9.15 -11.20
C GLY A 134 -11.01 -9.58 -11.92
N SER A 135 -11.34 -8.86 -13.00
CA SER A 135 -12.33 -9.33 -13.98
C SER A 135 -11.73 -10.49 -14.78
N GLY A 136 -11.61 -11.66 -14.17
CA GLY A 136 -11.56 -12.92 -14.90
C GLY A 136 -12.95 -13.14 -15.49
N GLU A 137 -13.02 -13.49 -16.78
CA GLU A 137 -14.24 -13.82 -17.51
C GLU A 137 -15.24 -14.53 -16.61
N THR A 138 -16.49 -14.06 -16.61
CA THR A 138 -17.63 -14.86 -16.16
C THR A 138 -17.46 -16.26 -16.74
N THR A 139 -17.05 -17.22 -15.90
CA THR A 139 -17.28 -18.63 -16.20
C THR A 139 -18.78 -18.73 -16.42
N THR A 140 -19.16 -18.86 -17.69
CA THR A 140 -20.52 -19.18 -18.06
C THR A 140 -20.71 -20.58 -17.51
N GLU A 141 -21.28 -20.70 -16.31
CA GLU A 141 -21.92 -21.93 -15.88
C GLU A 141 -22.97 -22.22 -16.94
N SER A 142 -22.62 -23.14 -17.85
CA SER A 142 -23.57 -23.76 -18.75
C SER A 142 -24.70 -24.27 -17.89
N GLN A 143 -25.86 -23.61 -17.97
CA GLN A 143 -27.12 -24.15 -17.49
C GLN A 143 -27.28 -25.53 -18.11
N LYS A 144 -26.99 -26.56 -17.32
CA LYS A 144 -27.40 -27.92 -17.64
C LYS A 144 -28.91 -27.87 -17.58
N ASN A 145 -29.55 -27.81 -18.75
CA ASN A 145 -30.98 -28.05 -18.89
C ASN A 145 -31.29 -29.40 -18.24
N LEU A 146 -31.86 -29.37 -17.04
CA LEU A 146 -32.75 -30.42 -16.58
C LEU A 146 -34.16 -29.86 -16.71
N ARG A 147 -34.84 -30.30 -17.77
CA ARG A 147 -36.30 -30.37 -17.83
C ARG A 147 -36.64 -31.84 -18.04
N ASP A 148 -37.37 -32.35 -17.04
CA ASP A 148 -38.37 -33.43 -17.03
C ASP A 148 -38.15 -34.68 -17.90
#